data_AF-A0AAW5U3L9-F1
#
_entry.id   AF-A0AAW5U3L9-F1
#
_cell.length_a   1.000
_cell.length_b   1.000
_cell.length_c   1.000
_cell.angle_alpha   90.00
_cell.angle_beta   90.00
_cell.angle_gamma   90.00
#
_symmetry.space_group_name_H-M   'P 1'
#
loop_
_entity.id
_entity.type
_entity.pdbx_description
1 polymer ?
#
loop_
_entity_poly.entity_id
_entity_poly.type
_entity_poly.pdbx_seq_one_letter_code
_entity_poly.pdbx_strand_id
1 'polypeptide(L)'
;MEQISLEDKVSNTLKWLANQIACIQVYKKWDEEFKKESLNDAWQKVQEQFKKDIDWNALTENQCKALHFGGWQSEEDIEKEISCLQSELDKGHLTKKEFDKKVSKEKNTLGLRLIPLYLYPSLPIGITLTSIGGEERVFDGSNISTDVRFGCLAWGIKPKKD
;
A
#
# COMPACT_ATOMS: atom_id res chain seq x y z
N MET A 1 24.87 -20.59 -4.49
CA MET A 1 23.46 -20.23 -4.74
C MET A 1 23.41 -18.72 -4.75
N GLU A 2 23.02 -18.11 -5.86
CA GLU A 2 22.75 -16.67 -5.89
C GLU A 2 21.57 -16.36 -4.95
N GLN A 3 21.71 -15.28 -4.19
CA GLN A 3 20.65 -14.82 -3.31
C GLN A 3 19.54 -14.21 -4.18
N ILE A 4 18.35 -14.81 -4.14
CA ILE A 4 17.20 -14.32 -4.91
C ILE A 4 16.76 -12.96 -4.36
N SER A 5 16.55 -12.00 -5.26
CA SER A 5 16.10 -10.64 -4.93
C SER A 5 14.69 -10.64 -4.30
N LEU A 6 14.33 -9.56 -3.58
CA LEU A 6 12.98 -9.44 -3.00
C LEU A 6 11.92 -9.41 -4.09
N GLU A 7 12.23 -8.70 -5.17
CA GLU A 7 11.43 -8.54 -6.37
C GLU A 7 11.12 -9.89 -7.01
N ASP A 8 12.14 -10.73 -7.19
CA ASP A 8 11.97 -12.08 -7.71
C ASP A 8 11.15 -12.97 -6.78
N LYS A 9 11.35 -12.86 -5.46
CA LYS A 9 10.56 -13.62 -4.48
C LYS A 9 9.07 -13.28 -4.56
N VAL A 10 8.74 -11.99 -4.60
CA VAL A 10 7.34 -11.55 -4.69
C VAL A 10 6.75 -11.89 -6.06
N SER A 11 7.49 -11.63 -7.14
CA SER A 11 7.07 -11.99 -8.50
C SER A 11 6.78 -13.48 -8.65
N ASN A 12 7.67 -14.35 -8.14
CA ASN A 12 7.47 -15.80 -8.15
C ASN A 12 6.26 -16.22 -7.32
N THR A 13 6.05 -15.60 -6.16
CA THR A 13 4.89 -15.87 -5.29
C THR A 13 3.57 -15.47 -5.99
N LEU A 14 3.52 -14.31 -6.62
CA LEU A 14 2.35 -13.85 -7.39
C LEU A 14 2.10 -14.72 -8.63
N LYS A 15 3.15 -15.12 -9.34
CA LYS A 15 3.06 -16.07 -10.47
C LYS A 15 2.48 -17.41 -10.01
N TRP A 16 2.91 -17.91 -8.85
CA TRP A 16 2.34 -19.12 -8.27
C TRP A 16 0.85 -18.97 -7.98
N LEU A 17 0.44 -17.85 -7.34
CA LEU A 17 -0.97 -17.55 -7.07
C LEU A 17 -1.80 -17.49 -8.36
N ALA A 18 -1.31 -16.81 -9.39
CA ALA A 18 -1.98 -16.72 -10.68
C ALA A 18 -2.20 -18.10 -11.30
N ASN A 19 -1.23 -19.01 -11.21
CA ASN A 19 -1.38 -20.39 -11.68
C ASN A 19 -2.39 -21.18 -10.83
N GLN A 20 -2.45 -20.97 -9.51
CA GLN A 20 -3.48 -21.60 -8.67
C GLN A 20 -4.88 -21.13 -9.08
N ILE A 21 -5.07 -19.82 -9.27
CA ILE A 21 -6.33 -19.25 -9.75
C ILE A 21 -6.69 -19.84 -11.12
N ALA A 22 -5.74 -19.90 -12.06
CA ALA A 22 -5.98 -20.50 -13.37
C ALA A 22 -6.39 -21.98 -13.28
N CYS A 23 -5.75 -22.76 -12.40
CA CYS A 23 -6.11 -24.15 -12.16
C CYS A 23 -7.56 -24.28 -11.66
N ILE A 24 -7.94 -23.47 -10.67
CA ILE A 24 -9.29 -23.42 -10.10
C ILE A 24 -10.35 -23.08 -11.18
N GLN A 25 -10.02 -22.17 -12.11
CA GLN A 25 -10.94 -21.74 -13.17
C GLN A 25 -11.05 -22.75 -14.33
N VAL A 26 -9.94 -23.37 -14.73
CA VAL A 26 -9.88 -24.28 -15.89
C VAL A 26 -10.36 -25.68 -15.52
N TYR A 27 -10.12 -26.14 -14.29
CA TYR A 27 -10.46 -27.50 -13.88
C TYR A 27 -11.94 -27.62 -13.50
N LYS A 28 -12.76 -28.07 -14.45
CA LYS A 28 -14.23 -28.14 -14.31
C LYS A 28 -14.76 -29.25 -13.37
N LYS A 29 -13.89 -30.13 -12.86
CA LYS A 29 -14.33 -31.26 -12.03
C LYS A 29 -14.45 -30.93 -10.54
N TRP A 30 -13.95 -29.77 -10.10
CA TRP A 30 -14.11 -29.33 -8.72
C TRP A 30 -15.46 -28.67 -8.54
N ASP A 31 -16.12 -28.99 -7.42
CA ASP A 31 -17.29 -28.25 -6.98
C ASP A 31 -16.91 -26.84 -6.49
N GLU A 32 -17.91 -25.98 -6.33
CA GLU A 32 -17.68 -24.57 -5.95
C GLU A 32 -17.14 -24.41 -4.52
N GLU A 33 -17.43 -25.35 -3.62
CA GLU A 33 -16.95 -25.32 -2.24
C GLU A 33 -15.44 -25.59 -2.20
N PHE A 34 -15.00 -26.65 -2.89
CA PHE A 34 -13.60 -27.02 -3.02
C PHE A 34 -12.78 -25.93 -3.74
N LYS A 35 -13.34 -25.29 -4.77
CA LYS A 35 -12.70 -24.15 -5.45
C LYS A 35 -12.46 -22.98 -4.51
N LYS A 36 -13.46 -22.64 -3.68
CA LYS A 36 -13.37 -21.55 -2.70
C LYS A 36 -12.34 -21.86 -1.63
N GLU A 37 -12.34 -23.08 -1.08
CA GLU A 37 -11.34 -23.54 -0.11
C GLU A 37 -9.93 -23.48 -0.69
N SER A 38 -9.73 -24.02 -1.89
CA SER A 38 -8.45 -24.00 -2.60
C SER A 38 -7.92 -22.58 -2.84
N LEU A 39 -8.80 -21.63 -3.19
CA LEU A 39 -8.42 -20.23 -3.37
C LEU A 39 -8.00 -19.59 -2.05
N ASN A 40 -8.76 -19.82 -0.97
CA ASN A 40 -8.46 -19.29 0.35
C ASN A 40 -7.13 -19.83 0.87
N ASP A 41 -6.86 -21.12 0.69
CA ASP A 41 -5.60 -21.76 1.05
C ASP A 41 -4.41 -21.17 0.26
N ALA A 42 -4.59 -20.99 -1.06
CA ALA A 42 -3.58 -20.36 -1.89
C ALA A 42 -3.32 -18.91 -1.45
N TRP A 43 -4.38 -18.17 -1.16
CA TRP A 43 -4.29 -16.81 -0.65
C TRP A 43 -3.53 -16.75 0.68
N GLN A 44 -3.89 -17.60 1.64
CA GLN A 44 -3.21 -17.64 2.94
C GLN A 44 -1.72 -17.95 2.81
N LYS A 45 -1.35 -18.94 1.98
CA LYS A 45 0.07 -19.29 1.74
C LYS A 45 0.87 -18.12 1.17
N VAL A 46 0.29 -17.35 0.25
CA VAL A 46 0.90 -16.15 -0.30
C VAL A 46 1.12 -15.10 0.79
N GLN A 47 0.12 -14.85 1.63
CA GLN A 47 0.23 -13.87 2.71
C GLN A 47 1.27 -14.29 3.76
N GLU A 48 1.37 -15.58 4.09
CA GLU A 48 2.41 -16.12 4.96
C GLU A 48 3.81 -15.97 4.34
N GLN A 49 3.94 -16.13 3.03
CA GLN A 49 5.22 -15.96 2.34
C GLN A 49 5.65 -14.49 2.32
N PHE A 50 4.74 -13.56 2.03
CA PHE A 50 5.02 -12.13 2.10
C PHE A 50 5.45 -11.67 3.48
N LYS A 51 4.83 -12.18 4.55
CA LYS A 51 5.26 -11.90 5.94
C LYS A 51 6.69 -12.33 6.23
N LYS A 52 7.20 -13.36 5.54
CA LYS A 52 8.58 -13.86 5.71
C LYS A 52 9.59 -13.11 4.85
N ASP A 53 9.20 -12.77 3.62
CA ASP A 53 10.12 -12.21 2.64
C ASP A 53 10.24 -10.69 2.69
N ILE A 54 9.16 -9.98 3.06
CA ILE A 54 9.13 -8.52 3.03
C ILE A 54 9.56 -7.97 4.41
N ASP A 55 10.75 -7.36 4.45
CA ASP A 55 11.13 -6.49 5.57
C ASP A 55 10.59 -5.07 5.35
N TRP A 56 9.40 -4.82 5.87
CA TRP A 56 8.69 -3.56 5.72
C TRP A 56 9.43 -2.33 6.26
N ASN A 57 10.34 -2.49 7.22
CA ASN A 57 11.09 -1.38 7.81
C ASN A 57 12.32 -0.98 6.98
N ALA A 58 12.74 -1.85 6.06
CA ALA A 58 13.92 -1.69 5.22
C ALA A 58 13.60 -1.41 3.75
N LEU A 59 12.32 -1.37 3.36
CA LEU A 59 11.90 -1.16 1.97
C LEU A 59 12.47 0.14 1.40
N THR A 60 13.22 0.01 0.30
CA THR A 60 13.73 1.14 -0.47
C THR A 60 12.73 1.62 -1.52
N GLU A 61 13.02 2.76 -2.16
CA GLU A 61 12.14 3.28 -3.20
C GLU A 61 12.09 2.36 -4.42
N ASN A 62 13.22 1.78 -4.83
CA ASN A 62 13.26 0.82 -5.93
C ASN A 62 12.48 -0.46 -5.62
N GLN A 63 12.58 -0.97 -4.40
CA GLN A 63 11.81 -2.13 -3.96
C GLN A 63 10.31 -1.83 -3.97
N CYS A 64 9.89 -0.69 -3.43
CA CYS A 64 8.49 -0.25 -3.48
C CYS A 64 7.96 -0.18 -4.93
N LYS A 65 8.74 0.35 -5.87
CA LYS A 65 8.37 0.39 -7.30
C LYS A 65 8.22 -1.02 -7.88
N ALA A 66 9.16 -1.90 -7.61
CA ALA A 66 9.12 -3.28 -8.10
C ALA A 66 7.97 -4.10 -7.49
N LEU A 67 7.57 -3.79 -6.26
CA LEU A 67 6.39 -4.34 -5.59
C LEU A 67 5.08 -3.63 -5.98
N HIS A 68 5.12 -2.72 -6.94
CA HIS A 68 3.97 -1.98 -7.48
C HIS A 68 3.27 -1.04 -6.48
N PHE A 69 3.99 -0.52 -5.49
CA PHE A 69 3.45 0.54 -4.63
C PHE A 69 3.15 1.79 -5.46
N GLY A 70 1.96 2.37 -5.26
CA GLY A 70 1.53 3.57 -5.97
C GLY A 70 2.18 4.84 -5.42
N GLY A 71 2.68 5.74 -6.26
CA GLY A 71 2.96 7.10 -5.81
C GLY A 71 1.66 7.85 -5.55
N TRP A 72 1.54 8.54 -4.42
CA TRP A 72 0.32 9.31 -4.14
C TRP A 72 0.25 10.63 -4.92
N GLN A 73 1.21 11.53 -4.70
CA GLN A 73 1.25 12.83 -5.37
C GLN A 73 2.69 13.34 -5.55
N SER A 74 2.92 14.16 -6.56
CA SER A 74 4.22 14.82 -6.78
C SER A 74 4.41 16.04 -5.87
N GLU A 75 5.61 16.62 -5.86
CA GLU A 75 5.84 17.91 -5.21
C GLU A 75 4.95 19.01 -5.83
N GLU A 76 4.77 19.00 -7.16
CA GLU A 76 3.95 20.01 -7.84
C GLU A 76 2.46 19.86 -7.50
N ASP A 77 1.99 18.64 -7.28
CA ASP A 77 0.62 18.40 -6.83
C ASP A 77 0.38 18.94 -5.41
N ILE A 78 1.35 18.74 -4.50
CA ILE A 78 1.31 19.32 -3.15
C ILE A 78 1.31 20.84 -3.21
N GLU A 79 2.15 21.45 -4.05
CA GLU A 79 2.20 22.90 -4.22
C GLU A 79 0.87 23.48 -4.73
N LYS A 80 0.24 22.81 -5.70
CA LYS A 80 -1.10 23.19 -6.19
C LYS A 80 -2.13 23.14 -5.07
N GLU A 81 -2.14 22.07 -4.27
CA GLU A 81 -3.09 21.93 -3.16
C GLU A 81 -2.87 23.01 -2.10
N ILE A 82 -1.61 23.30 -1.74
CA ILE A 82 -1.28 24.40 -0.82
C ILE A 82 -1.75 25.75 -1.39
N SER A 83 -1.61 25.98 -2.69
CA SER A 83 -2.12 27.19 -3.34
C SER A 83 -3.64 27.29 -3.27
N CYS A 84 -4.36 26.17 -3.45
CA CYS A 84 -5.81 26.12 -3.27
C CYS A 84 -6.19 26.48 -1.82
N LEU A 85 -5.52 25.87 -0.84
CA LEU A 85 -5.73 26.18 0.58
C LEU A 85 -5.45 27.66 0.91
N GLN A 86 -4.44 28.26 0.29
CA GLN A 86 -4.13 29.68 0.47
C GLN A 86 -5.26 30.56 -0.06
N SER A 87 -5.82 30.24 -1.24
CA SER A 87 -6.98 30.94 -1.78
C SER A 87 -8.20 30.87 -0.85
N GLU A 88 -8.43 29.71 -0.24
CA GLU A 88 -9.53 29.54 0.73
C GLU A 88 -9.30 30.32 2.04
N LEU A 89 -8.05 30.44 2.48
CA LEU A 89 -7.67 31.32 3.60
C LEU A 89 -7.93 32.79 3.26
N ASP A 90 -7.53 33.24 2.07
CA ASP A 90 -7.66 34.62 1.62
C ASP A 90 -9.14 35.04 1.48
N LYS A 91 -10.02 34.11 1.08
CA LYS A 91 -11.48 34.30 1.04
C LYS A 91 -12.15 34.26 2.43
N GLY A 92 -11.40 33.92 3.48
CA GLY A 92 -11.93 33.77 4.84
C GLY A 92 -12.72 32.48 5.09
N HIS A 93 -12.60 31.47 4.22
CA HIS A 93 -13.23 30.16 4.41
C HIS A 93 -12.45 29.24 5.36
N LEU A 94 -11.19 29.56 5.62
CA LEU A 94 -10.34 28.87 6.59
C LEU A 94 -9.80 29.86 7.61
N THR A 95 -9.68 29.40 8.85
CA THR A 95 -8.84 30.09 9.82
C THR A 95 -7.35 29.80 9.54
N LYS A 96 -6.46 30.69 9.98
CA LYS A 96 -5.01 30.47 9.87
C LYS A 96 -4.56 29.14 10.49
N LYS A 97 -5.15 28.78 11.64
CA LYS A 97 -4.87 27.50 12.33
C LYS A 97 -5.27 26.28 11.50
N GLU A 98 -6.42 26.34 10.83
CA GLU A 98 -6.87 25.25 9.96
C GLU A 98 -6.01 25.14 8.70
N PHE A 99 -5.65 26.29 8.11
CA PHE A 99 -4.72 26.34 6.99
C PHE A 99 -3.38 25.69 7.36
N ASP A 100 -2.74 26.12 8.45
CA ASP A 100 -1.43 25.58 8.85
C ASP A 100 -1.50 24.06 9.13
N LYS A 101 -2.60 23.59 9.73
CA LYS A 101 -2.85 22.15 9.95
C LYS A 101 -2.99 21.39 8.64
N LYS A 102 -3.75 21.91 7.67
CA LYS A 102 -3.96 21.26 6.36
C LYS A 102 -2.68 21.24 5.54
N VAL A 103 -1.93 22.36 5.49
CA VAL A 103 -0.62 22.42 4.82
C VAL A 103 0.37 21.43 5.44
N SER A 104 0.41 21.32 6.77
CA SER A 104 1.27 20.33 7.44
C SER A 104 0.91 18.90 7.03
N LYS A 105 -0.39 18.59 6.88
CA LYS A 105 -0.85 17.28 6.44
C LYS A 105 -0.46 17.00 4.98
N GLU A 106 -0.71 17.95 4.08
CA GLU A 106 -0.34 17.78 2.66
C GLU A 106 1.16 17.53 2.50
N LYS A 107 1.99 18.35 3.14
CA LYS A 107 3.45 18.16 3.14
C LYS A 107 3.87 16.80 3.71
N ASN A 108 3.11 16.26 4.66
CA ASN A 108 3.41 14.96 5.25
C ASN A 108 3.21 13.79 4.27
N THR A 109 2.48 14.00 3.18
CA THR A 109 2.27 12.99 2.13
C THR A 109 3.40 12.96 1.10
N LEU A 110 4.37 13.87 1.17
CA LEU A 110 5.50 13.90 0.26
C LEU A 110 6.29 12.58 0.33
N GLY A 111 6.57 11.99 -0.83
CA GLY A 111 7.28 10.71 -0.93
C GLY A 111 6.47 9.48 -0.50
N LEU A 112 5.16 9.62 -0.28
CA LEU A 112 4.29 8.53 0.13
C LEU A 112 4.14 7.48 -0.98
N ARG A 113 4.40 6.22 -0.63
CA ARG A 113 4.18 5.04 -1.49
C ARG A 113 3.02 4.21 -0.93
N LEU A 114 1.89 4.25 -1.62
CA LEU A 114 0.66 3.54 -1.29
C LEU A 114 0.82 2.03 -1.43
N ILE A 115 0.31 1.30 -0.44
CA ILE A 115 0.48 -0.14 -0.35
C ILE A 115 -0.53 -0.85 -1.26
N PRO A 116 -0.10 -1.72 -2.19
CA PRO A 116 -1.02 -2.54 -2.98
C PRO A 116 -1.96 -3.34 -2.08
N LEU A 117 -3.25 -3.42 -2.44
CA LEU A 117 -4.25 -4.08 -1.60
C LEU A 117 -3.89 -5.54 -1.29
N TYR A 118 -3.20 -6.22 -2.21
CA TYR A 118 -2.82 -7.61 -2.03
C TYR A 118 -1.76 -7.84 -0.94
N LEU A 119 -1.06 -6.79 -0.50
CA LEU A 119 -0.10 -6.85 0.61
C LEU A 119 -0.73 -6.52 1.97
N TYR A 120 -1.97 -6.01 2.01
CA TYR A 120 -2.64 -5.59 3.24
C TYR A 120 -2.63 -6.68 4.35
N PRO A 121 -2.99 -7.95 4.08
CA PRO A 121 -3.01 -8.98 5.13
C PRO A 121 -1.61 -9.39 5.64
N SER A 122 -0.56 -8.99 4.93
CA SER A 122 0.84 -9.23 5.29
C SER A 122 1.49 -8.08 6.07
N LEU A 123 0.77 -6.99 6.31
CA LEU A 123 1.27 -5.86 7.10
C LEU A 123 1.61 -6.28 8.55
N PRO A 124 2.80 -5.91 9.05
CA PRO A 124 3.17 -6.21 10.42
C PRO A 124 2.49 -5.24 11.38
N ILE A 125 2.00 -5.75 12.51
CA ILE A 125 1.54 -4.92 13.63
C ILE A 125 2.73 -4.08 14.13
N GLY A 126 2.48 -2.80 14.41
CA GLY A 126 3.49 -1.85 14.89
C GLY A 126 4.13 -1.01 13.78
N ILE A 127 3.85 -1.27 12.50
CA ILE A 127 4.33 -0.40 11.41
C ILE A 127 3.62 0.95 11.42
N THR A 128 4.37 2.02 11.17
CA THR A 128 3.81 3.35 10.97
C THR A 128 3.36 3.51 9.51
N LEU A 129 2.09 3.84 9.32
CA LEU A 129 1.49 4.12 8.03
C LEU A 129 1.06 5.58 7.96
N THR A 130 1.14 6.18 6.78
CA THR A 130 0.64 7.53 6.51
C THR A 130 -0.54 7.44 5.54
N SER A 131 -1.66 8.09 5.85
CA SER A 131 -2.80 8.18 4.95
C SER A 131 -2.55 9.18 3.83
N ILE A 132 -3.35 9.09 2.77
CA ILE A 132 -3.36 10.10 1.70
C ILE A 132 -3.74 11.51 2.18
N GLY A 133 -4.31 11.64 3.39
CA GLY A 133 -4.60 12.92 4.04
C GLY A 133 -3.53 13.34 5.06
N GLY A 134 -2.34 12.71 5.02
CA GLY A 134 -1.20 13.07 5.85
C GLY A 134 -1.27 12.62 7.31
N GLU A 135 -2.25 11.81 7.69
CA GLU A 135 -2.37 11.30 9.06
C GLU A 135 -1.50 10.06 9.26
N GLU A 136 -0.71 10.04 10.33
CA GLU A 136 0.12 8.89 10.68
C GLU A 136 -0.55 8.04 11.76
N ARG A 137 -0.43 6.71 11.61
CA ARG A 137 -0.93 5.73 12.59
C ARG A 137 0.04 4.57 12.72
N VAL A 138 0.19 4.06 13.94
CA VAL A 138 0.81 2.77 14.20
C VAL A 138 -0.26 1.70 14.00
N PHE A 139 -0.04 0.80 13.05
CA PHE A 139 -1.02 -0.21 12.66
C PHE A 139 -1.17 -1.28 13.74
N ASP A 140 -2.41 -1.55 14.17
CA ASP A 140 -2.74 -2.57 15.18
C ASP A 140 -3.41 -3.82 14.60
N GLY A 141 -3.52 -3.91 13.28
CA GLY A 141 -4.25 -4.97 12.58
C GLY A 141 -5.63 -4.55 12.07
N SER A 142 -6.18 -3.42 12.53
CA SER A 142 -7.56 -3.02 12.19
C SER A 142 -7.85 -1.51 12.17
N ASN A 143 -6.97 -0.67 12.72
CA ASN A 143 -7.21 0.77 12.91
C ASN A 143 -7.01 1.68 11.69
N ILE A 144 -7.04 1.12 10.48
CA ILE A 144 -6.99 1.86 9.22
C ILE A 144 -8.18 1.51 8.34
N SER A 145 -8.59 2.46 7.51
CA SER A 145 -9.57 2.19 6.45
C SER A 145 -8.92 1.36 5.33
N THR A 146 -9.65 0.37 4.80
CA THR A 146 -9.25 -0.40 3.62
C THR A 146 -9.71 0.26 2.30
N ASP A 147 -10.04 1.56 2.33
CA ASP A 147 -10.38 2.33 1.14
C ASP A 147 -9.22 2.28 0.12
N VAL A 148 -9.56 2.16 -1.17
CA VAL A 148 -8.61 1.87 -2.24
C VAL A 148 -8.56 3.01 -3.24
N ARG A 149 -7.35 3.42 -3.63
CA ARG A 149 -7.05 4.33 -4.73
C ARG A 149 -6.08 3.62 -5.68
N PHE A 150 -6.48 3.48 -6.95
CA PHE A 150 -5.63 2.89 -7.99
C PHE A 150 -5.10 1.48 -7.65
N GLY A 151 -5.91 0.65 -6.97
CA GLY A 151 -5.51 -0.71 -6.54
C GLY A 151 -4.61 -0.76 -5.29
N CYS A 152 -4.29 0.40 -4.69
CA CYS A 152 -3.55 0.51 -3.44
C CYS A 152 -4.45 1.03 -2.32
N LEU A 153 -4.12 0.73 -1.07
CA LEU A 153 -4.75 1.34 0.09
C LEU A 153 -4.58 2.87 0.03
N ALA A 154 -5.53 3.61 0.58
CA ALA A 154 -5.40 5.04 0.89
C ALA A 154 -4.40 5.31 2.04
N TRP A 155 -3.47 4.38 2.25
CA TRP A 155 -2.42 4.32 3.25
C TRP A 155 -1.14 3.82 2.59
N GLY A 156 -0.01 4.39 3.00
CA GLY A 156 1.29 4.07 2.45
C GLY A 156 2.40 4.13 3.49
N ILE A 157 3.60 3.87 3.01
CA ILE A 157 4.85 4.03 3.75
C ILE A 157 5.73 5.08 3.06
N LYS A 158 6.68 5.64 3.82
CA LYS A 158 7.77 6.44 3.28
C LYS A 158 8.99 5.53 3.17
N PRO A 159 9.39 5.12 1.96
CA PRO A 159 10.51 4.19 1.79
C PRO A 159 11.83 4.82 2.23
N LYS A 160 12.82 3.98 2.49
CA LYS A 160 14.21 4.42 2.62
C LYS A 160 14.72 4.92 1.26
N LYS A 161 15.62 5.90 1.29
CA LYS A 161 16.42 6.22 0.11
C LYS A 161 17.27 5.00 -0.24
N ASP A 162 17.41 4.75 -1.54
CA ASP A 162 18.25 3.69 -2.07
C ASP A 162 19.73 3.85 -1.64
#